data_AF-A0A2Z3YPD5-F1
#
_entry.id   AF-A0A2Z3YPD5-F1
#
_cell.length_a   1.000
_cell.length_b   1.000
_cell.length_c   1.000
_cell.angle_alpha   90.00
_cell.angle_beta   90.00
_cell.angle_gamma   90.00
#
_symmetry.space_group_name_H-M   'P 1'
#
loop_
_entity.id
_entity.type
_entity.pdbx_description
1 polymer ?
#
loop_
_entity_poly.entity_id
_entity_poly.type
_entity_poly.pdbx_seq_one_letter_code
_entity_poly.pdbx_strand_id
1 'polypeptide(L)'
;MSAQQLPQRRGAAVRGFGAHGGTDGLASVLELPGLVHDAVNAVPAPPPEAADHELTLLLLAEHHVTGLGWFTRALGLNGALSVADTVRSVLISLDWPGAATMLTPEKERNGDSRISTWSLQARRDDRLRVYSRTAGSIGTPLREALGRDGTGVLVVDGYTVTVTTAGAMPRDGHTPDAVCLAGGFAPDDSGTPSSDLTVVDPPTAFPPGTLSGSLPETPATPVPVPGEFEHPVGLPRDVDLAAVNVALTGEETVAEILGGLAPELRELLLGGDLYEFTPLLQALDLGRPAQVADTTRGVLESFPAEKSQVGRAAAWSRVVALSTLSDRETSDEVTAMLMAALGFTRADAGLAPVEGRLSSDPLDAAEIRALSAASGRLLAICGADVWDGPASEVTPLVPKCSLVDRLEMYRFLLQA
;
A
#
# COMPACT_ATOMS: atom_id res chain seq x y z
N MET A 1 52.60 -41.26 -39.31
CA MET A 1 51.90 -39.95 -39.34
C MET A 1 52.25 -39.23 -38.05
N SER A 2 53.03 -38.15 -38.18
CA SER A 2 53.60 -37.37 -37.07
C SER A 2 52.65 -36.27 -36.59
N ALA A 3 52.80 -35.95 -35.31
CA ALA A 3 52.17 -34.86 -34.60
C ALA A 3 52.64 -33.47 -35.06
N GLN A 4 51.77 -32.46 -34.91
CA GLN A 4 52.18 -31.08 -34.64
C GLN A 4 51.21 -30.45 -33.63
N GLN A 5 51.76 -30.10 -32.48
CA GLN A 5 51.17 -29.33 -31.39
C GLN A 5 51.45 -27.83 -31.56
N LEU A 6 50.65 -27.04 -30.82
CA LEU A 6 50.91 -25.75 -30.14
C LEU A 6 50.09 -24.55 -30.65
N PRO A 7 49.79 -23.52 -29.81
CA PRO A 7 49.88 -23.44 -28.34
C PRO A 7 48.65 -22.83 -27.63
N GLN A 8 48.40 -23.28 -26.40
CA GLN A 8 47.73 -22.47 -25.38
C GLN A 8 48.68 -21.36 -24.89
N ARG A 9 48.20 -20.12 -24.84
CA ARG A 9 48.86 -19.01 -24.11
C ARG A 9 48.03 -18.61 -22.91
N ARG A 10 48.61 -18.81 -21.73
CA ARG A 10 48.29 -18.10 -20.49
C ARG A 10 48.96 -16.72 -20.50
N GLY A 11 48.28 -15.74 -19.88
CA GLY A 11 48.89 -14.61 -19.19
C GLY A 11 48.67 -13.25 -19.84
N ALA A 12 47.87 -12.39 -19.20
CA ALA A 12 48.38 -11.29 -18.37
C ALA A 12 47.26 -10.28 -18.08
N ALA A 13 47.12 -9.93 -16.79
CA ALA A 13 46.40 -8.76 -16.34
C ALA A 13 47.14 -7.49 -16.76
N VAL A 14 46.41 -6.50 -17.29
CA VAL A 14 46.85 -5.10 -17.35
C VAL A 14 45.67 -4.22 -16.94
N ARG A 15 45.95 -3.34 -15.99
CA ARG A 15 45.09 -2.28 -15.44
C ARG A 15 44.88 -1.16 -16.46
N GLY A 16 43.66 -0.59 -16.45
CA GLY A 16 43.48 0.85 -16.19
C GLY A 16 43.04 1.76 -17.33
N PHE A 17 41.97 2.53 -17.02
CA PHE A 17 41.40 3.73 -17.65
C PHE A 17 40.51 3.49 -18.88
N GLY A 18 39.26 3.93 -18.96
CA GLY A 18 38.47 4.86 -18.16
C GLY A 18 37.57 5.65 -19.13
N ALA A 19 36.26 5.46 -19.07
CA ALA A 19 35.29 6.33 -19.73
C ALA A 19 34.01 6.39 -18.88
N HIS A 20 33.81 7.55 -18.26
CA HIS A 20 32.59 7.95 -17.60
C HIS A 20 31.41 7.95 -18.58
N GLY A 21 30.29 7.36 -18.18
CA GLY A 21 28.96 7.56 -18.74
C GLY A 21 27.96 7.36 -17.61
N GLY A 22 27.31 8.45 -17.17
CA GLY A 22 26.56 8.54 -15.93
C GLY A 22 25.42 7.53 -15.81
N THR A 23 25.38 6.88 -14.65
CA THR A 23 24.15 6.43 -14.01
C THR A 23 23.44 7.67 -13.47
N ASP A 24 22.18 7.86 -13.80
CA ASP A 24 21.16 8.34 -12.85
C ASP A 24 19.76 8.22 -13.46
N GLY A 25 18.86 7.63 -12.67
CA GLY A 25 17.42 7.58 -12.93
C GLY A 25 16.94 6.36 -13.70
N LEU A 26 16.72 5.23 -13.01
CA LEU A 26 15.57 4.31 -13.16
C LEU A 26 15.85 2.98 -12.44
N ALA A 27 14.86 2.55 -11.63
CA ALA A 27 14.74 1.28 -10.93
C ALA A 27 15.79 0.99 -9.82
N SER A 28 15.65 1.65 -8.67
CA SER A 28 16.05 1.01 -7.41
C SER A 28 15.08 -0.15 -7.15
N VAL A 29 15.51 -1.37 -7.46
CA VAL A 29 14.85 -2.58 -6.96
C VAL A 29 14.84 -2.48 -5.44
N LEU A 30 13.65 -2.39 -4.87
CA LEU A 30 13.43 -2.34 -3.43
C LEU A 30 13.70 -3.75 -2.90
N GLU A 31 14.95 -4.06 -2.53
CA GLU A 31 15.24 -5.26 -1.78
C GLU A 31 14.61 -5.13 -0.39
N LEU A 32 13.55 -5.90 -0.15
CA LEU A 32 12.93 -6.04 1.17
C LEU A 32 13.89 -6.80 2.10
N PRO A 33 14.36 -6.21 3.22
CA PRO A 33 15.25 -6.90 4.14
C PRO A 33 14.47 -7.96 4.93
N GLY A 34 14.81 -9.25 4.71
CA GLY A 34 14.24 -10.38 5.47
C GLY A 34 14.25 -11.74 4.76
N LEU A 35 14.47 -11.80 3.45
CA LEU A 35 14.52 -13.06 2.69
C LEU A 35 15.93 -13.70 2.67
N VAL A 36 16.52 -13.95 3.83
CA VAL A 36 17.64 -14.89 3.93
C VAL A 36 17.07 -16.20 4.43
N HIS A 37 17.06 -17.22 3.55
CA HIS A 37 16.67 -18.57 3.93
C HIS A 37 17.63 -19.10 5.00
N ASP A 38 17.19 -19.15 6.26
CA ASP A 38 17.82 -20.01 7.26
C ASP A 38 17.51 -21.46 6.89
N ALA A 39 18.51 -22.10 6.28
CA ALA A 39 18.49 -23.48 5.85
C ALA A 39 18.54 -24.46 7.05
N VAL A 40 17.47 -24.53 7.86
CA VAL A 40 17.36 -25.56 8.91
C VAL A 40 16.00 -26.27 8.99
N ASN A 41 14.89 -25.75 8.44
CA ASN A 41 13.60 -26.47 8.44
C ASN A 41 12.90 -26.40 7.08
N ALA A 42 13.32 -27.25 6.13
CA ALA A 42 12.64 -27.37 4.84
C ALA A 42 11.36 -28.21 4.97
N VAL A 43 10.20 -27.54 4.93
CA VAL A 43 8.92 -28.17 4.56
C VAL A 43 9.07 -28.71 3.13
N PRO A 44 8.65 -29.95 2.83
CA PRO A 44 8.79 -30.50 1.48
C PRO A 44 8.03 -29.65 0.47
N ALA A 45 8.70 -29.25 -0.61
CA ALA A 45 8.10 -28.47 -1.68
C ALA A 45 6.92 -29.24 -2.30
N PRO A 46 5.78 -28.57 -2.58
CA PRO A 46 4.65 -29.20 -3.23
C PRO A 46 5.02 -29.66 -4.66
N PRO A 47 4.35 -30.70 -5.19
CA PRO A 47 4.65 -31.23 -6.52
C PRO A 47 4.45 -30.16 -7.61
N PRO A 48 5.27 -30.18 -8.68
CA PRO A 48 5.44 -29.06 -9.62
C PRO A 48 4.19 -28.70 -10.45
N GLU A 49 3.16 -29.55 -10.49
CA GLU A 49 1.89 -29.26 -11.17
C GLU A 49 0.76 -28.79 -10.23
N ALA A 50 0.84 -29.04 -8.93
CA ALA A 50 -0.14 -28.53 -7.95
C ALA A 50 0.17 -27.09 -7.50
N ALA A 51 1.42 -26.66 -7.70
CA ALA A 51 2.01 -25.51 -7.02
C ALA A 51 1.68 -24.12 -7.60
N ASP A 52 1.04 -24.00 -8.78
CA ASP A 52 0.76 -22.70 -9.42
C ASP A 52 -0.71 -22.22 -9.28
N HIS A 53 -1.62 -23.11 -8.86
CA HIS A 53 -3.02 -22.78 -8.57
C HIS A 53 -3.19 -22.18 -7.17
N GLU A 54 -2.28 -22.53 -6.26
CA GLU A 54 -2.21 -22.06 -4.88
C GLU A 54 -1.16 -20.94 -4.74
N LEU A 55 -1.07 -20.04 -5.72
CA LEU A 55 -0.17 -18.88 -5.62
C LEU A 55 -0.94 -17.59 -5.66
N THR A 56 -0.49 -16.68 -4.80
CA THR A 56 -0.77 -15.26 -4.94
C THR A 56 0.40 -14.64 -5.70
N LEU A 57 0.12 -14.09 -6.89
CA LEU A 57 1.07 -13.34 -7.70
C LEU A 57 1.12 -11.89 -7.19
N LEU A 58 2.32 -11.37 -6.98
CA LEU A 58 2.55 -9.97 -6.66
C LEU A 58 2.60 -9.18 -7.97
N LEU A 59 1.61 -8.34 -8.21
CA LEU A 59 1.47 -7.53 -9.41
C LEU A 59 1.69 -6.05 -9.08
N LEU A 60 2.57 -5.40 -9.82
CA LEU A 60 2.75 -3.95 -9.81
C LEU A 60 1.95 -3.35 -10.97
N ALA A 61 1.06 -2.40 -10.68
CA ALA A 61 0.31 -1.63 -11.67
C ALA A 61 0.77 -0.18 -11.65
N GLU A 62 1.16 0.35 -12.81
CA GLU A 62 1.74 1.68 -12.96
C GLU A 62 1.03 2.45 -14.07
N HIS A 63 0.47 3.61 -13.72
CA HIS A 63 -0.16 4.52 -14.66
C HIS A 63 0.59 5.85 -14.66
N HIS A 64 1.12 6.26 -15.82
CA HIS A 64 1.79 7.54 -15.99
C HIS A 64 0.88 8.52 -16.73
N VAL A 65 0.82 9.74 -16.20
CA VAL A 65 0.26 10.88 -16.91
C VAL A 65 1.36 11.92 -17.09
N THR A 66 1.76 12.15 -18.34
CA THR A 66 2.79 13.12 -18.70
C THR A 66 2.46 14.51 -18.16
N GLY A 67 3.41 15.08 -17.41
CA GLY A 67 3.28 16.40 -16.78
C GLY A 67 2.55 16.38 -15.44
N LEU A 68 2.09 15.21 -14.98
CA LEU A 68 1.48 15.02 -13.66
C LEU A 68 2.32 14.08 -12.80
N GLY A 69 2.57 12.86 -13.26
CA GLY A 69 3.33 11.87 -12.50
C GLY A 69 2.82 10.43 -12.64
N TRP A 70 3.35 9.57 -11.78
CA TRP A 70 3.11 8.13 -11.74
C TRP A 70 2.18 7.75 -10.58
N PHE A 71 1.16 6.97 -10.90
CA PHE A 71 0.26 6.31 -9.96
C PHE A 71 0.64 4.83 -9.91
N THR A 72 1.06 4.35 -8.74
CA THR A 72 1.58 2.99 -8.59
C THR A 72 0.77 2.22 -7.55
N ARG A 73 0.40 0.98 -7.85
CA ARG A 73 -0.28 0.05 -6.93
C ARG A 73 0.41 -1.29 -6.91
N ALA A 74 0.56 -1.87 -5.73
CA ALA A 74 1.03 -3.24 -5.55
C ALA A 74 -0.14 -4.12 -5.10
N LEU A 75 -0.44 -5.16 -5.85
CA LEU A 75 -1.54 -6.08 -5.60
C LEU A 75 -1.03 -7.51 -5.36
N GLY A 76 -1.64 -8.21 -4.42
CA GLY A 76 -1.59 -9.67 -4.37
C GLY A 76 -2.83 -10.24 -5.06
N LEU A 77 -2.65 -11.01 -6.13
CA LEU A 77 -3.75 -11.60 -6.90
C LEU A 77 -3.61 -13.11 -6.98
N ASN A 78 -4.71 -13.85 -6.76
CA ASN A 78 -4.77 -15.28 -6.99
C ASN A 78 -4.41 -15.59 -8.45
N GLY A 79 -3.42 -16.45 -8.68
CA GLY A 79 -3.05 -16.90 -10.03
C GLY A 79 -4.19 -17.61 -10.78
N ALA A 80 -5.26 -18.00 -10.10
CA ALA A 80 -6.49 -18.53 -10.67
C ALA A 80 -7.55 -17.50 -11.05
N LEU A 81 -7.40 -16.22 -10.66
CA LEU A 81 -8.27 -15.16 -11.15
C LEU A 81 -8.25 -15.11 -12.68
N SER A 82 -9.41 -14.84 -13.28
CA SER A 82 -9.49 -14.62 -14.71
C SER A 82 -8.78 -13.31 -15.10
N VAL A 83 -8.39 -13.17 -16.37
CA VAL A 83 -7.89 -11.90 -16.90
C VAL A 83 -8.93 -10.78 -16.71
N ALA A 84 -10.22 -11.07 -16.86
CA ALA A 84 -11.28 -10.09 -16.63
C ALA A 84 -11.27 -9.58 -15.18
N ASP A 85 -11.22 -10.49 -14.21
CA ASP A 85 -11.21 -10.14 -12.79
C ASP A 85 -9.89 -9.48 -12.37
N THR A 86 -8.78 -9.86 -12.99
CA THR A 86 -7.47 -9.21 -12.83
C THR A 86 -7.56 -7.74 -13.27
N VAL A 87 -8.08 -7.49 -14.47
CA VAL A 87 -8.26 -6.12 -14.99
C VAL A 87 -9.16 -5.32 -14.07
N ARG A 88 -10.29 -5.89 -13.65
CA ARG A 88 -11.19 -5.26 -12.68
C ARG A 88 -10.44 -4.92 -11.38
N SER A 89 -9.64 -5.83 -10.84
CA SER A 89 -8.88 -5.63 -9.60
C SER A 89 -7.84 -4.52 -9.72
N VAL A 90 -7.11 -4.48 -10.83
CA VAL A 90 -6.14 -3.40 -11.13
C VAL A 90 -6.85 -2.05 -11.18
N LEU A 91 -7.99 -1.97 -11.88
CA LEU A 91 -8.76 -0.73 -12.00
C LEU A 91 -9.37 -0.30 -10.66
N ILE A 92 -9.89 -1.22 -9.85
CA ILE A 92 -10.35 -0.93 -8.49
C ILE A 92 -9.19 -0.38 -7.63
N SER A 93 -7.98 -0.94 -7.73
CA SER A 93 -6.83 -0.47 -6.94
C SER A 93 -6.39 0.96 -7.27
N LEU A 94 -6.64 1.40 -8.49
CA LEU A 94 -6.37 2.78 -8.93
C LEU A 94 -7.53 3.73 -8.60
N ASP A 95 -8.62 3.23 -8.04
CA ASP A 95 -9.90 3.93 -7.89
C ASP A 95 -10.46 4.41 -9.24
N TRP A 96 -10.37 3.54 -10.26
CA TRP A 96 -10.82 3.88 -11.60
C TRP A 96 -12.35 4.00 -11.64
N PRO A 97 -12.92 5.11 -12.17
CA PRO A 97 -14.35 5.29 -12.19
C PRO A 97 -15.08 4.15 -12.92
N GLY A 98 -16.03 3.51 -12.24
CA GLY A 98 -16.83 2.41 -12.80
C GLY A 98 -16.19 1.02 -12.69
N ALA A 99 -14.99 0.88 -12.12
CA ALA A 99 -14.35 -0.43 -11.95
C ALA A 99 -15.13 -1.36 -11.01
N ALA A 100 -15.71 -0.81 -9.94
CA ALA A 100 -16.51 -1.58 -8.97
C ALA A 100 -17.74 -2.26 -9.59
N THR A 101 -18.32 -1.70 -10.67
CA THR A 101 -19.50 -2.26 -11.34
C THR A 101 -19.17 -3.08 -12.58
N MET A 102 -17.89 -3.14 -12.98
CA MET A 102 -17.42 -3.92 -14.11
C MET A 102 -17.77 -5.42 -13.92
N LEU A 103 -18.13 -6.11 -15.00
CA LEU A 103 -18.48 -7.55 -15.02
C LEU A 103 -19.80 -7.91 -14.29
N THR A 104 -20.58 -6.92 -13.83
CA THR A 104 -21.92 -7.16 -13.26
C THR A 104 -23.01 -6.88 -14.30
N PRO A 105 -23.68 -7.91 -14.87
CA PRO A 105 -24.56 -7.74 -16.04
C PRO A 105 -25.75 -6.79 -15.81
N GLU A 106 -26.26 -6.75 -14.58
CA GLU A 106 -27.41 -5.91 -14.21
C GLU A 106 -27.04 -4.42 -14.12
N LYS A 107 -25.85 -4.09 -13.62
CA LYS A 107 -25.37 -2.70 -13.51
C LYS A 107 -24.79 -2.17 -14.83
N GLU A 108 -24.20 -3.04 -15.66
CA GLU A 108 -23.79 -2.70 -17.02
C GLU A 108 -24.99 -2.25 -17.89
N ARG A 109 -26.17 -2.82 -17.65
CA ARG A 109 -27.38 -2.53 -18.44
C ARG A 109 -28.01 -1.17 -18.14
N ASN A 110 -27.77 -0.64 -16.94
CA ASN A 110 -28.29 0.66 -16.49
C ASN A 110 -27.40 1.85 -16.90
N GLY A 111 -26.26 1.61 -17.56
CA GLY A 111 -25.35 2.67 -18.00
C GLY A 111 -24.45 3.24 -16.90
N ASP A 112 -24.39 2.60 -15.72
CA ASP A 112 -23.54 3.01 -14.59
C ASP A 112 -22.06 2.65 -14.77
N SER A 113 -21.72 1.78 -15.72
CA SER A 113 -20.32 1.44 -16.00
C SER A 113 -19.70 2.53 -16.87
N ARG A 114 -18.86 3.38 -16.26
CA ARG A 114 -18.09 4.43 -16.96
C ARG A 114 -17.02 3.88 -17.90
N ILE A 115 -16.66 2.59 -17.78
CA ILE A 115 -15.62 1.96 -18.59
C ILE A 115 -16.22 1.48 -19.91
N SER A 116 -15.83 2.11 -21.03
CA SER A 116 -16.39 1.79 -22.34
C SER A 116 -15.65 0.64 -23.03
N THR A 117 -14.32 0.62 -22.91
CA THR A 117 -13.46 -0.37 -23.56
C THR A 117 -12.22 -0.67 -22.72
N TRP A 118 -11.77 -1.92 -22.78
CA TRP A 118 -10.49 -2.31 -22.23
C TRP A 118 -9.86 -3.47 -23.02
N SER A 119 -8.54 -3.58 -22.96
CA SER A 119 -7.79 -4.74 -23.41
C SER A 119 -6.51 -4.90 -22.61
N LEU A 120 -6.13 -6.14 -22.30
CA LEU A 120 -4.85 -6.47 -21.69
C LEU A 120 -3.95 -7.11 -22.74
N GLN A 121 -2.80 -6.51 -23.01
CA GLN A 121 -1.74 -7.08 -23.83
C GLN A 121 -0.70 -7.70 -22.90
N ALA A 122 -0.70 -9.02 -22.74
CA ALA A 122 0.24 -9.72 -21.87
C ALA A 122 1.38 -10.33 -22.66
N ARG A 123 2.60 -10.14 -22.18
CA ARG A 123 3.81 -10.75 -22.71
C ARG A 123 4.38 -11.74 -21.70
N ARG A 124 4.53 -12.99 -22.15
CA ARG A 124 5.15 -14.09 -21.39
C ARG A 124 5.88 -15.03 -22.35
N ASP A 125 7.06 -15.53 -21.99
CA ASP A 125 7.85 -16.46 -22.80
C ASP A 125 8.03 -15.99 -24.25
N ASP A 126 8.32 -14.70 -24.43
CA ASP A 126 8.41 -14.00 -25.73
C ASP A 126 7.15 -14.05 -26.62
N ARG A 127 6.00 -14.43 -26.06
CA ARG A 127 4.70 -14.42 -26.73
C ARG A 127 3.85 -13.28 -26.21
N LEU A 128 3.39 -12.45 -27.14
CA LEU A 128 2.38 -11.42 -26.88
C LEU A 128 0.98 -12.00 -27.14
N ARG A 129 0.09 -11.88 -26.18
CA ARG A 129 -1.34 -12.23 -26.29
C ARG A 129 -2.18 -11.02 -25.91
N VAL A 130 -3.30 -10.84 -26.60
CA VAL A 130 -4.26 -9.77 -26.31
C VAL A 130 -5.56 -10.39 -25.81
N TYR A 131 -6.05 -9.86 -24.70
CA TYR A 131 -7.28 -10.27 -24.04
C TYR A 131 -8.24 -9.09 -23.96
N SER A 132 -9.45 -9.25 -24.48
CA SER A 132 -10.55 -8.29 -24.46
C SER A 132 -11.85 -9.03 -24.76
N ARG A 133 -13.00 -8.35 -24.70
CA ARG A 133 -14.29 -8.95 -25.11
C ARG A 133 -14.30 -9.43 -26.57
N THR A 134 -13.41 -8.92 -27.41
CA THR A 134 -13.36 -9.19 -28.85
C THR A 134 -12.13 -9.98 -29.30
N ALA A 135 -11.14 -10.20 -28.42
CA ALA A 135 -9.91 -10.90 -28.73
C ALA A 135 -9.38 -11.69 -27.53
N GLY A 136 -8.96 -12.95 -27.73
CA GLY A 136 -8.51 -13.81 -26.63
C GLY A 136 -9.62 -14.17 -25.63
N SER A 137 -9.38 -15.14 -24.76
CA SER A 137 -10.35 -15.51 -23.71
C SER A 137 -10.12 -14.66 -22.47
N ILE A 138 -11.07 -13.79 -22.12
CA ILE A 138 -11.01 -13.02 -20.86
C ILE A 138 -11.13 -13.91 -19.62
N GLY A 139 -11.59 -15.15 -19.78
CA GLY A 139 -11.61 -16.18 -18.74
C GLY A 139 -10.27 -16.89 -18.54
N THR A 140 -9.24 -16.58 -19.33
CA THR A 140 -7.89 -17.15 -19.16
C THR A 140 -7.37 -16.82 -17.77
N PRO A 141 -6.80 -17.78 -17.01
CA PRO A 141 -6.25 -17.51 -15.70
C PRO A 141 -5.03 -16.59 -15.74
N LEU A 142 -4.85 -15.76 -14.72
CA LEU A 142 -3.73 -14.83 -14.57
C LEU A 142 -2.37 -15.53 -14.65
N ARG A 143 -2.24 -16.69 -14.00
CA ARG A 143 -1.02 -17.51 -14.06
C ARG A 143 -0.67 -17.97 -15.47
N GLU A 144 -1.65 -18.10 -16.36
CA GLU A 144 -1.40 -18.45 -17.76
C GLU A 144 -1.03 -17.19 -18.55
N ALA A 145 -1.78 -16.10 -18.34
CA ALA A 145 -1.64 -14.85 -19.08
C ALA A 145 -0.32 -14.11 -18.79
N LEU A 146 0.05 -13.97 -17.52
CA LEU A 146 1.27 -13.27 -17.07
C LEU A 146 2.28 -14.22 -16.39
N GLY A 147 1.83 -15.21 -15.61
CA GLY A 147 2.78 -16.06 -14.88
C GLY A 147 3.52 -15.30 -13.77
N ARG A 148 4.72 -15.75 -13.36
CA ARG A 148 5.47 -15.15 -12.23
C ARG A 148 6.34 -13.96 -12.61
N ASP A 149 6.59 -13.79 -13.90
CA ASP A 149 7.58 -12.88 -14.48
C ASP A 149 7.04 -12.13 -15.72
N GLY A 150 5.76 -12.29 -16.03
CA GLY A 150 5.13 -11.62 -17.16
C GLY A 150 4.90 -10.14 -16.93
N THR A 151 4.87 -9.42 -18.05
CA THR A 151 4.53 -8.00 -18.13
C THR A 151 3.34 -7.81 -19.05
N GLY A 152 2.58 -6.75 -18.86
CA GLY A 152 1.48 -6.42 -19.73
C GLY A 152 1.15 -4.94 -19.76
N VAL A 153 0.39 -4.57 -20.76
CA VAL A 153 -0.17 -3.22 -20.90
C VAL A 153 -1.68 -3.35 -20.94
N LEU A 154 -2.32 -2.84 -19.90
CA LEU A 154 -3.77 -2.65 -19.84
C LEU A 154 -4.10 -1.32 -20.51
N VAL A 155 -4.87 -1.37 -21.58
CA VAL A 155 -5.45 -0.18 -22.21
C VAL A 155 -6.91 -0.08 -21.76
N VAL A 156 -7.30 1.05 -21.18
CA VAL A 156 -8.67 1.33 -20.69
C VAL A 156 -9.07 2.73 -21.13
N ASP A 157 -10.12 2.84 -21.94
CA ASP A 157 -10.64 4.11 -22.48
C ASP A 157 -9.56 5.07 -23.05
N GLY A 158 -8.53 4.50 -23.68
CA GLY A 158 -7.41 5.24 -24.29
C GLY A 158 -6.23 5.52 -23.36
N TYR A 159 -6.36 5.24 -22.06
CA TYR A 159 -5.27 5.30 -21.08
C TYR A 159 -4.54 3.97 -20.94
N THR A 160 -3.27 4.02 -20.55
CA THR A 160 -2.40 2.85 -20.43
C THR A 160 -1.93 2.64 -18.99
N VAL A 161 -2.12 1.43 -18.47
CA VAL A 161 -1.57 0.97 -17.20
C VAL A 161 -0.62 -0.17 -17.49
N THR A 162 0.65 -0.02 -17.10
CA THR A 162 1.62 -1.11 -17.15
C THR A 162 1.37 -2.04 -15.97
N VAL A 163 1.35 -3.35 -16.22
CA VAL A 163 1.22 -4.36 -15.17
C VAL A 163 2.42 -5.31 -15.24
N THR A 164 3.10 -5.50 -14.11
CA THR A 164 4.32 -6.31 -14.04
C THR A 164 4.22 -7.28 -12.88
N THR A 165 4.46 -8.57 -13.12
CA THR A 165 4.55 -9.53 -12.02
C THR A 165 5.93 -9.42 -11.40
N ALA A 166 5.97 -9.06 -10.11
CA ALA A 166 7.20 -8.86 -9.35
C ALA A 166 7.59 -10.09 -8.52
N GLY A 167 6.67 -11.05 -8.34
CA GLY A 167 6.92 -12.28 -7.61
C GLY A 167 5.68 -13.12 -7.39
N ALA A 168 5.82 -14.19 -6.60
CA ALA A 168 4.72 -15.06 -6.21
C ALA A 168 4.96 -15.57 -4.79
N MET A 169 3.89 -15.75 -4.03
CA MET A 169 3.91 -16.33 -2.69
C MET A 169 2.99 -17.57 -2.64
N PRO A 170 3.35 -18.59 -1.84
CA PRO A 170 2.43 -19.67 -1.51
C PRO A 170 1.15 -19.10 -0.91
N ARG A 171 0.02 -19.64 -1.35
CA ARG A 171 -1.30 -19.28 -0.84
C ARG A 171 -1.89 -20.46 -0.09
N ASP A 172 -2.69 -20.14 0.92
CA ASP A 172 -3.54 -21.07 1.64
C ASP A 172 -5.02 -20.80 1.35
N GLY A 173 -5.91 -21.59 1.94
CA GLY A 173 -7.36 -21.42 1.79
C GLY A 173 -7.92 -20.11 2.36
N HIS A 174 -7.11 -19.31 3.04
CA HIS A 174 -7.54 -18.07 3.72
C HIS A 174 -7.00 -16.81 3.06
N THR A 175 -6.11 -16.93 2.07
CA THR A 175 -5.59 -15.75 1.35
C THR A 175 -6.67 -15.21 0.41
N PRO A 176 -7.00 -13.91 0.42
CA PRO A 176 -8.04 -13.36 -0.45
C PRO A 176 -7.68 -13.51 -1.93
N ASP A 177 -8.68 -13.52 -2.82
CA ASP A 177 -8.44 -13.61 -4.25
C ASP A 177 -7.73 -12.37 -4.81
N ALA A 178 -8.02 -11.19 -4.26
CA ALA A 178 -7.35 -9.95 -4.60
C ALA A 178 -7.18 -9.06 -3.36
N VAL A 179 -6.02 -8.43 -3.22
CA VAL A 179 -5.74 -7.43 -2.18
C VAL A 179 -4.76 -6.40 -2.71
N CYS A 180 -4.99 -5.13 -2.41
CA CYS A 180 -4.06 -4.02 -2.62
C CYS A 180 -3.19 -3.86 -1.38
N LEU A 181 -1.89 -4.09 -1.54
CA LEU A 181 -0.90 -4.11 -0.47
C LEU A 181 -0.29 -2.73 -0.21
N ALA A 182 -0.16 -1.92 -1.26
CA ALA A 182 0.40 -0.59 -1.19
C ALA A 182 -0.03 0.25 -2.39
N GLY A 183 0.01 1.58 -2.22
CA GLY A 183 -0.18 2.53 -3.29
C GLY A 183 0.58 3.82 -3.03
N GLY A 184 0.94 4.52 -4.09
CA GLY A 184 1.56 5.84 -3.99
C GLY A 184 1.43 6.64 -5.28
N PHE A 185 1.80 7.91 -5.17
CA PHE A 185 1.92 8.84 -6.27
C PHE A 185 3.31 9.48 -6.26
N ALA A 186 3.97 9.50 -7.41
CA ALA A 186 5.25 10.19 -7.60
C ALA A 186 5.08 11.26 -8.69
N PRO A 187 5.22 12.56 -8.38
CA PRO A 187 5.10 13.60 -9.39
C PRO A 187 6.21 13.49 -10.42
N ASP A 188 5.93 13.92 -11.66
CA ASP A 188 7.00 14.17 -12.63
C ASP A 188 7.90 15.29 -12.08
N ASP A 189 9.22 15.16 -12.20
CA ASP A 189 10.16 16.20 -11.76
C ASP A 189 9.81 17.53 -12.46
N SER A 190 9.16 18.44 -11.73
CA SER A 190 8.99 19.82 -12.15
C SER A 190 10.36 20.46 -12.04
N GLY A 191 11.15 20.42 -13.12
CA GLY A 191 12.54 20.85 -13.15
C GLY A 191 12.82 22.08 -12.27
N THR A 192 13.25 21.84 -11.03
CA THR A 192 13.83 22.87 -10.19
C THR A 192 15.23 23.13 -10.75
N PRO A 193 15.58 24.37 -11.11
CA PRO A 193 16.97 24.66 -11.46
C PRO A 193 17.84 24.29 -10.26
N SER A 194 18.70 23.30 -10.45
CA SER A 194 19.69 22.81 -9.49
C SER A 194 20.38 24.01 -8.83
N SER A 195 20.03 24.25 -7.56
CA SER A 195 20.71 25.24 -6.72
C SER A 195 21.80 24.51 -5.94
N ASP A 196 23.05 24.92 -6.20
CA ASP A 196 24.25 24.67 -5.40
C ASP A 196 24.85 23.26 -5.30
N LEU A 197 25.81 23.00 -6.20
CA LEU A 197 27.11 22.46 -5.78
C LEU A 197 28.14 23.60 -5.83
N THR A 198 28.52 24.09 -4.66
CA THR A 198 29.55 25.11 -4.43
C THR A 198 30.95 24.48 -4.45
N VAL A 199 31.80 24.89 -5.41
CA VAL A 199 33.28 24.81 -5.30
C VAL A 199 33.92 26.02 -6.04
N VAL A 200 34.16 27.11 -5.28
CA VAL A 200 35.41 27.91 -5.12
C VAL A 200 36.48 27.76 -6.25
N ASP A 201 37.04 28.76 -6.96
CA ASP A 201 37.52 30.13 -6.62
C ASP A 201 37.85 30.99 -7.92
N PRO A 202 38.25 32.30 -7.83
CA PRO A 202 38.26 33.36 -8.87
C PRO A 202 39.64 33.49 -9.61
N PRO A 203 40.07 34.58 -10.33
CA PRO A 203 39.50 35.93 -10.57
C PRO A 203 39.60 36.52 -12.02
N THR A 204 38.93 37.66 -12.28
CA THR A 204 39.52 38.96 -12.75
C THR A 204 38.51 39.91 -13.45
N ALA A 205 38.35 41.09 -12.83
CA ALA A 205 38.35 42.47 -13.38
C ALA A 205 37.73 42.87 -14.75
N PHE A 206 36.63 43.66 -14.66
CA PHE A 206 36.27 44.93 -15.39
C PHE A 206 36.14 44.98 -16.96
N PRO A 207 35.42 45.97 -17.58
CA PRO A 207 34.05 46.51 -17.34
C PRO A 207 33.28 46.82 -18.69
N PRO A 208 32.38 47.84 -18.86
CA PRO A 208 31.09 47.66 -19.53
C PRO A 208 31.00 48.22 -20.97
N GLY A 209 30.04 47.74 -21.78
CA GLY A 209 29.77 48.35 -23.10
C GLY A 209 28.72 47.63 -23.97
N THR A 210 27.50 48.15 -23.93
CA THR A 210 26.42 48.18 -24.95
C THR A 210 26.58 47.47 -26.30
N LEU A 211 25.63 46.58 -26.64
CA LEU A 211 24.91 46.46 -27.95
C LEU A 211 23.60 45.67 -27.68
N SER A 212 22.43 46.31 -27.56
CA SER A 212 21.44 46.59 -28.62
C SER A 212 21.21 45.44 -29.61
N GLY A 213 20.09 44.74 -29.45
CA GLY A 213 19.60 43.69 -30.34
C GLY A 213 18.22 43.21 -29.89
N SER A 214 17.17 43.88 -30.37
CA SER A 214 15.77 43.52 -30.14
C SER A 214 15.46 42.16 -30.78
N LEU A 215 15.03 41.18 -29.98
CA LEU A 215 14.40 39.95 -30.44
C LEU A 215 12.88 40.11 -30.34
N PRO A 216 12.10 39.56 -31.29
CA PRO A 216 10.66 39.77 -31.35
C PRO A 216 9.95 39.07 -30.17
N GLU A 217 9.08 39.81 -29.49
CA GLU A 217 8.15 39.27 -28.49
C GLU A 217 7.26 38.21 -29.14
N THR A 218 7.58 36.96 -28.87
CA THR A 218 6.69 35.83 -29.15
C THR A 218 5.58 35.91 -28.10
N PRO A 219 4.29 35.87 -28.45
CA PRO A 219 3.23 36.01 -27.47
C PRO A 219 3.41 34.91 -26.43
N ALA A 220 3.61 35.32 -25.18
CA ALA A 220 3.72 34.42 -24.05
C ALA A 220 2.43 33.57 -24.01
N THR A 221 2.54 32.32 -24.44
CA THR A 221 1.61 31.27 -24.01
C THR A 221 1.52 31.37 -22.49
N PRO A 222 0.31 31.43 -21.91
CA PRO A 222 0.17 31.55 -20.47
C PRO A 222 0.93 30.40 -19.84
N VAL A 223 1.97 30.72 -19.07
CA VAL A 223 2.67 29.76 -18.23
C VAL A 223 1.62 29.26 -17.25
N PRO A 224 1.26 27.96 -17.26
CA PRO A 224 0.28 27.46 -16.31
C PRO A 224 0.86 27.59 -14.91
N VAL A 225 0.03 28.10 -14.00
CA VAL A 225 0.35 28.24 -12.58
C VAL A 225 0.65 26.84 -12.02
N PRO A 226 1.78 26.61 -11.32
CA PRO A 226 2.06 25.32 -10.71
C PRO A 226 1.17 25.12 -9.48
N GLY A 227 0.22 24.20 -9.57
CA GLY A 227 -0.68 23.83 -8.48
C GLY A 227 -1.95 23.17 -9.03
N GLU A 228 -2.25 21.96 -8.56
CA GLU A 228 -3.51 21.22 -8.80
C GLU A 228 -3.80 20.76 -10.24
N PHE A 229 -2.86 20.06 -10.88
CA PHE A 229 -3.27 19.15 -11.96
C PHE A 229 -3.96 17.92 -11.35
N GLU A 230 -5.29 17.88 -11.43
CA GLU A 230 -6.08 16.68 -11.19
C GLU A 230 -5.90 15.68 -12.34
N HIS A 231 -5.99 14.40 -12.03
CA HIS A 231 -5.92 13.35 -13.05
C HIS A 231 -7.06 13.52 -14.07
N PRO A 232 -6.85 13.34 -15.39
CA PRO A 232 -7.89 13.54 -16.41
C PRO A 232 -9.18 12.73 -16.24
N VAL A 233 -9.10 11.58 -15.58
CA VAL A 233 -10.28 10.77 -15.20
C VAL A 233 -10.62 10.80 -13.71
N GLY A 234 -9.96 11.66 -12.92
CA GLY A 234 -10.23 11.84 -11.50
C GLY A 234 -9.61 10.79 -10.57
N LEU A 235 -8.52 10.12 -10.96
CA LEU A 235 -7.79 9.24 -10.05
C LEU A 235 -7.16 10.05 -8.90
N PRO A 236 -7.33 9.62 -7.64
CA PRO A 236 -6.75 10.32 -6.51
C PRO A 236 -5.24 10.03 -6.39
N ARG A 237 -4.47 11.02 -5.91
CA ARG A 237 -3.02 10.87 -5.67
C ARG A 237 -2.77 9.92 -4.50
N ASP A 238 -3.49 10.15 -3.40
CA ASP A 238 -3.52 9.28 -2.23
C ASP A 238 -4.65 8.27 -2.38
N VAL A 239 -4.41 7.02 -2.00
CA VAL A 239 -5.44 5.97 -2.05
C VAL A 239 -5.78 5.48 -0.66
N ASP A 240 -7.09 5.46 -0.41
CA ASP A 240 -7.67 4.73 0.71
C ASP A 240 -7.59 3.23 0.42
N LEU A 241 -6.52 2.60 0.92
CA LEU A 241 -6.30 1.16 0.78
C LEU A 241 -7.43 0.36 1.43
N ALA A 242 -8.09 0.89 2.44
CA ALA A 242 -9.18 0.20 3.11
C ALA A 242 -10.40 0.12 2.19
N ALA A 243 -10.83 1.26 1.64
CA ALA A 243 -11.94 1.31 0.68
C ALA A 243 -11.66 0.47 -0.58
N VAL A 244 -10.42 0.49 -1.08
CA VAL A 244 -9.99 -0.34 -2.20
C VAL A 244 -10.11 -1.83 -1.87
N ASN A 245 -9.61 -2.26 -0.69
CA ASN A 245 -9.63 -3.66 -0.31
C ASN A 245 -11.04 -4.19 -0.08
N VAL A 246 -11.94 -3.37 0.46
CA VAL A 246 -13.39 -3.67 0.52
C VAL A 246 -13.96 -3.96 -0.86
N ALA A 247 -13.65 -3.11 -1.84
CA ALA A 247 -14.13 -3.29 -3.20
C ALA A 247 -13.52 -4.53 -3.89
N LEU A 248 -12.33 -4.97 -3.49
CA LEU A 248 -11.65 -6.15 -4.03
C LEU A 248 -12.14 -7.47 -3.42
N THR A 249 -12.40 -7.52 -2.11
CA THR A 249 -12.82 -8.74 -1.41
C THR A 249 -14.33 -8.97 -1.44
N GLY A 250 -15.13 -7.91 -1.70
CA GLY A 250 -16.59 -7.95 -1.78
C GLY A 250 -17.27 -7.66 -0.44
N GLU A 251 -18.55 -7.27 -0.47
CA GLU A 251 -19.36 -6.90 0.69
C GLU A 251 -19.70 -8.10 1.58
N GLU A 252 -19.08 -8.19 2.77
CA GLU A 252 -19.52 -9.07 3.85
C GLU A 252 -20.75 -8.48 4.55
N THR A 253 -21.65 -9.33 5.07
CA THR A 253 -22.77 -8.80 5.85
C THR A 253 -22.27 -8.22 7.18
N VAL A 254 -22.96 -7.21 7.71
CA VAL A 254 -22.65 -6.63 9.04
C VAL A 254 -22.56 -7.73 10.11
N ALA A 255 -23.42 -8.74 10.05
CA ALA A 255 -23.42 -9.84 11.02
C ALA A 255 -22.17 -10.73 10.92
N GLU A 256 -21.64 -10.95 9.70
CA GLU A 256 -20.42 -11.73 9.47
C GLU A 256 -19.19 -10.95 9.96
N ILE A 257 -19.09 -9.66 9.61
CA ILE A 257 -18.01 -8.77 10.06
C ILE A 257 -17.98 -8.70 11.59
N LEU A 258 -19.13 -8.43 12.22
CA LEU A 258 -19.23 -8.40 13.67
C LEU A 258 -18.93 -9.77 14.28
N GLY A 259 -19.26 -10.86 13.59
CA GLY A 259 -18.96 -12.23 14.04
C GLY A 259 -17.47 -12.52 14.15
N GLY A 260 -16.65 -11.92 13.29
CA GLY A 260 -15.19 -12.07 13.28
C GLY A 260 -14.44 -11.19 14.28
N LEU A 261 -15.12 -10.28 14.98
CA LEU A 261 -14.49 -9.35 15.93
C LEU A 261 -14.29 -9.96 17.31
N ALA A 262 -13.22 -9.51 17.98
CA ALA A 262 -13.00 -9.70 19.40
C ALA A 262 -14.29 -9.38 20.19
N PRO A 263 -14.76 -10.28 21.10
CA PRO A 263 -16.09 -10.16 21.70
C PRO A 263 -16.37 -8.83 22.39
N GLU A 264 -15.37 -8.26 23.07
CA GLU A 264 -15.51 -6.97 23.74
C GLU A 264 -15.65 -5.82 22.74
N LEU A 265 -14.84 -5.80 21.68
CA LEU A 265 -14.95 -4.79 20.63
C LEU A 265 -16.33 -4.88 19.97
N ARG A 266 -16.82 -6.09 19.66
CA ARG A 266 -18.16 -6.29 19.13
C ARG A 266 -19.24 -5.68 20.03
N GLU A 267 -19.16 -5.89 21.35
CA GLU A 267 -20.10 -5.30 22.31
C GLU A 267 -20.03 -3.76 22.32
N LEU A 268 -18.82 -3.19 22.26
CA LEU A 268 -18.62 -1.74 22.15
C LEU A 268 -19.26 -1.17 20.88
N LEU A 269 -19.06 -1.82 19.73
CA LEU A 269 -19.62 -1.37 18.45
C LEU A 269 -21.16 -1.45 18.43
N LEU A 270 -21.73 -2.52 18.98
CA LEU A 270 -23.19 -2.68 19.08
C LEU A 270 -23.84 -1.66 20.03
N GLY A 271 -23.09 -1.14 21.02
CA GLY A 271 -23.59 -0.15 21.97
C GLY A 271 -23.51 1.30 21.49
N GLY A 272 -22.65 1.61 20.51
CA GLY A 272 -22.33 2.99 20.09
C GLY A 272 -22.90 3.44 18.74
N ASP A 273 -23.84 2.70 18.14
CA ASP A 273 -24.36 2.95 16.77
C ASP A 273 -23.26 3.06 15.70
N LEU A 274 -22.13 2.38 15.90
CA LEU A 274 -20.90 2.47 15.10
C LEU A 274 -20.96 1.70 13.76
N TYR A 275 -22.15 1.52 13.18
CA TYR A 275 -22.33 0.80 11.91
C TYR A 275 -21.63 1.50 10.74
N GLU A 276 -21.36 2.80 10.84
CA GLU A 276 -20.62 3.57 9.84
C GLU A 276 -19.16 3.12 9.67
N PHE A 277 -18.61 2.38 10.64
CA PHE A 277 -17.25 1.84 10.60
C PHE A 277 -17.16 0.43 9.99
N THR A 278 -18.29 -0.16 9.58
CA THR A 278 -18.34 -1.48 8.93
C THR A 278 -17.40 -1.59 7.73
N PRO A 279 -17.32 -0.61 6.81
CA PRO A 279 -16.39 -0.68 5.68
C PRO A 279 -14.93 -0.77 6.12
N LEU A 280 -14.55 -0.03 7.17
CA LEU A 280 -13.18 -0.07 7.70
C LEU A 280 -12.84 -1.46 8.27
N LEU A 281 -13.75 -2.08 9.00
CA LEU A 281 -13.53 -3.41 9.59
C LEU A 281 -13.51 -4.52 8.54
N GLN A 282 -14.35 -4.39 7.52
CA GLN A 282 -14.36 -5.31 6.38
C GLN A 282 -13.04 -5.24 5.59
N ALA A 283 -12.47 -4.04 5.43
CA ALA A 283 -11.19 -3.86 4.76
C ALA A 283 -10.04 -4.63 5.41
N LEU A 284 -10.16 -4.93 6.70
CA LEU A 284 -9.17 -5.69 7.46
C LEU A 284 -9.25 -7.19 7.21
N ASP A 285 -10.30 -7.70 6.55
CA ASP A 285 -10.47 -9.12 6.24
C ASP A 285 -10.26 -10.01 7.49
N LEU A 286 -11.16 -9.84 8.47
CA LEU A 286 -11.09 -10.56 9.75
C LEU A 286 -11.41 -12.05 9.62
N GLY A 287 -11.94 -12.51 8.48
CA GLY A 287 -12.14 -13.93 8.18
C GLY A 287 -10.85 -14.71 7.94
N ARG A 288 -9.74 -14.01 7.62
CA ARG A 288 -8.42 -14.62 7.37
C ARG A 288 -7.57 -14.66 8.65
N PRO A 289 -7.04 -15.80 9.10
CA PRO A 289 -6.19 -15.87 10.30
C PRO A 289 -4.96 -14.94 10.22
N ALA A 290 -4.79 -14.10 11.24
CA ALA A 290 -3.64 -13.18 11.32
C ALA A 290 -2.30 -13.93 11.39
N GLN A 291 -1.34 -13.48 10.58
CA GLN A 291 -0.02 -14.09 10.47
C GLN A 291 0.96 -13.39 11.42
N VAL A 292 0.91 -13.76 12.70
CA VAL A 292 1.73 -13.17 13.77
C VAL A 292 2.59 -14.25 14.44
N ALA A 293 3.87 -13.98 14.65
CA ALA A 293 4.79 -14.88 15.34
C ALA A 293 4.34 -15.18 16.78
N ASP A 294 4.55 -16.41 17.26
CA ASP A 294 4.06 -16.86 18.58
C ASP A 294 4.56 -16.00 19.74
N THR A 295 5.79 -15.47 19.66
CA THR A 295 6.35 -14.57 20.67
C THR A 295 5.58 -13.25 20.75
N THR A 296 5.16 -12.71 19.61
CA THR A 296 4.36 -11.49 19.51
C THR A 296 2.94 -11.76 19.97
N ARG A 297 2.37 -12.91 19.58
CA ARG A 297 1.05 -13.36 20.03
C ARG A 297 0.94 -13.36 21.55
N GLY A 298 1.90 -13.98 22.25
CA GLY A 298 1.90 -14.04 23.71
C GLY A 298 1.96 -12.67 24.41
N VAL A 299 2.55 -11.64 23.79
CA VAL A 299 2.54 -10.27 24.32
C VAL A 299 1.16 -9.62 24.09
N LEU A 300 0.60 -9.82 22.90
CA LEU A 300 -0.68 -9.23 22.48
C LEU A 300 -1.91 -9.90 23.11
N GLU A 301 -1.80 -11.13 23.61
CA GLU A 301 -2.88 -11.83 24.35
C GLU A 301 -3.37 -11.05 25.60
N SER A 302 -2.54 -10.15 26.13
CA SER A 302 -2.92 -9.29 27.27
C SER A 302 -3.64 -8.01 26.87
N PHE A 303 -3.95 -7.83 25.59
CA PHE A 303 -4.64 -6.67 25.06
C PHE A 303 -6.18 -6.84 25.14
N PRO A 304 -6.95 -5.80 25.53
CA PRO A 304 -6.49 -4.55 26.14
C PRO A 304 -5.98 -4.76 27.56
N ALA A 305 -4.89 -4.07 27.92
CA ALA A 305 -4.28 -4.16 29.23
C ALA A 305 -4.98 -3.32 30.31
N GLU A 306 -5.85 -2.39 29.90
CA GLU A 306 -6.59 -1.50 30.78
C GLU A 306 -7.67 -2.24 31.58
N LYS A 307 -7.96 -1.73 32.78
CA LYS A 307 -8.99 -2.29 33.68
C LYS A 307 -10.29 -1.48 33.69
N SER A 308 -10.21 -0.18 33.39
CA SER A 308 -11.39 0.68 33.32
C SER A 308 -12.11 0.52 31.99
N GLN A 309 -13.43 0.66 32.00
CA GLN A 309 -14.24 0.60 30.77
C GLN A 309 -13.76 1.64 29.73
N VAL A 310 -13.55 2.88 30.16
CA VAL A 310 -13.08 3.97 29.28
C VAL A 310 -11.67 3.71 28.75
N GLY A 311 -10.77 3.13 29.56
CA GLY A 311 -9.41 2.80 29.14
C GLY A 311 -9.38 1.66 28.10
N ARG A 312 -10.23 0.65 28.29
CA ARG A 312 -10.36 -0.47 27.34
C ARG A 312 -10.99 0.01 26.03
N ALA A 313 -12.02 0.84 26.09
CA ALA A 313 -12.59 1.49 24.91
C ALA A 313 -11.56 2.36 24.18
N ALA A 314 -10.75 3.13 24.91
CA ALA A 314 -9.65 3.92 24.35
C ALA A 314 -8.62 3.04 23.61
N ALA A 315 -8.27 1.88 24.16
CA ALA A 315 -7.34 0.95 23.54
C ALA A 315 -7.92 0.35 22.24
N TRP A 316 -9.18 -0.09 22.28
CA TRP A 316 -9.88 -0.61 21.10
C TRP A 316 -10.01 0.43 19.99
N SER A 317 -10.45 1.65 20.31
CA SER A 317 -10.56 2.76 19.35
C SER A 317 -9.22 3.08 18.69
N ARG A 318 -8.12 3.03 19.45
CA ARG A 318 -6.77 3.21 18.89
C ARG A 318 -6.37 2.09 17.96
N VAL A 319 -6.61 0.83 18.28
CA VAL A 319 -6.23 -0.27 17.37
C VAL A 319 -7.03 -0.23 16.08
N VAL A 320 -8.33 0.08 16.14
CA VAL A 320 -9.15 0.30 14.94
C VAL A 320 -8.59 1.45 14.10
N ALA A 321 -8.27 2.59 14.70
CA ALA A 321 -7.70 3.71 13.96
C ALA A 321 -6.31 3.39 13.38
N LEU A 322 -5.43 2.73 14.14
CA LEU A 322 -4.10 2.35 13.68
C LEU A 322 -4.15 1.33 12.51
N SER A 323 -5.21 0.53 12.44
CA SER A 323 -5.42 -0.45 11.38
C SER A 323 -5.69 0.18 10.01
N THR A 324 -6.04 1.47 9.95
CA THR A 324 -6.19 2.22 8.69
C THR A 324 -4.83 2.46 8.02
N LEU A 325 -3.72 2.26 8.74
CA LEU A 325 -2.34 2.58 8.31
C LEU A 325 -2.15 4.03 7.85
N SER A 326 -3.02 4.94 8.27
CA SER A 326 -2.89 6.37 8.03
C SER A 326 -1.75 6.99 8.85
N ASP A 327 -1.43 8.26 8.56
CA ASP A 327 -0.52 9.02 9.41
C ASP A 327 -1.09 9.22 10.82
N ARG A 328 -0.25 9.74 11.71
CA ARG A 328 -0.59 9.91 13.13
C ARG A 328 -1.75 10.89 13.37
N GLU A 329 -1.81 11.97 12.61
CA GLU A 329 -2.84 13.00 12.77
C GLU A 329 -4.21 12.41 12.38
N THR A 330 -4.28 11.76 11.21
CA THR A 330 -5.49 11.06 10.77
C THR A 330 -5.90 9.96 11.75
N SER A 331 -4.95 9.15 12.24
CA SER A 331 -5.25 8.10 13.23
C SER A 331 -5.75 8.67 14.55
N ASP A 332 -5.24 9.83 14.99
CA ASP A 332 -5.68 10.51 16.20
C ASP A 332 -7.10 11.07 16.06
N GLU A 333 -7.44 11.63 14.90
CA GLU A 333 -8.79 12.09 14.57
C GLU A 333 -9.80 10.94 14.56
N VAL A 334 -9.48 9.84 13.87
CA VAL A 334 -10.34 8.64 13.83
C VAL A 334 -10.53 8.06 15.23
N THR A 335 -9.47 8.01 16.04
CA THR A 335 -9.53 7.56 17.42
C THR A 335 -10.48 8.42 18.27
N ALA A 336 -10.38 9.76 18.16
CA ALA A 336 -11.22 10.69 18.90
C ALA A 336 -12.68 10.60 18.45
N MET A 337 -12.92 10.47 17.15
CA MET A 337 -14.26 10.28 16.58
C MET A 337 -14.91 8.98 17.11
N LEU A 338 -14.18 7.86 17.12
CA LEU A 338 -14.67 6.59 17.67
C LEU A 338 -15.06 6.71 19.14
N MET A 339 -14.20 7.34 19.96
CA MET A 339 -14.49 7.56 21.38
C MET A 339 -15.69 8.47 21.61
N ALA A 340 -15.85 9.51 20.78
CA ALA A 340 -17.00 10.41 20.85
C ALA A 340 -18.31 9.69 20.46
N ALA A 341 -18.27 8.86 19.42
CA ALA A 341 -19.43 8.09 18.96
C ALA A 341 -19.82 6.98 19.96
N LEU A 342 -18.87 6.41 20.70
CA LEU A 342 -19.15 5.58 21.88
C LEU A 342 -19.81 6.35 23.04
N GLY A 343 -19.86 7.68 22.98
CA GLY A 343 -20.46 8.53 23.99
C GLY A 343 -19.59 8.78 25.22
N PHE A 344 -18.30 8.41 25.19
CA PHE A 344 -17.40 8.63 26.32
C PHE A 344 -16.95 10.08 26.40
N THR A 345 -17.10 10.65 27.59
CA THR A 345 -16.73 12.03 27.90
C THR A 345 -15.55 12.10 28.86
N ARG A 346 -15.03 13.30 29.07
CA ARG A 346 -14.01 13.57 30.11
C ARG A 346 -14.48 13.18 31.51
N ALA A 347 -15.78 13.29 31.81
CA ALA A 347 -16.35 12.90 33.10
C ALA A 347 -16.22 11.40 33.33
N ASP A 348 -16.49 10.58 32.31
CA ASP A 348 -16.39 9.12 32.38
C ASP A 348 -14.93 8.69 32.59
N ALA A 349 -13.99 9.43 32.03
CA ALA A 349 -12.56 9.25 32.22
C ALA A 349 -12.03 9.75 33.58
N GLY A 350 -12.87 10.39 34.39
CA GLY A 350 -12.46 10.99 35.67
C GLY A 350 -11.52 12.20 35.51
N LEU A 351 -11.52 12.85 34.35
CA LEU A 351 -10.66 14.00 34.07
C LEU A 351 -11.33 15.29 34.56
N ALA A 352 -10.55 16.10 35.28
CA ALA A 352 -11.01 17.42 35.73
C ALA A 352 -11.25 18.35 34.53
N PRO A 353 -12.16 19.33 34.66
CA PRO A 353 -12.27 20.41 33.69
C PRO A 353 -10.94 21.16 33.56
N VAL A 354 -10.59 21.54 32.34
CA VAL A 354 -9.42 22.38 32.05
C VAL A 354 -9.90 23.63 31.32
N GLU A 355 -9.05 24.64 31.21
CA GLU A 355 -9.42 25.89 30.53
C GLU A 355 -9.90 25.61 29.09
N GLY A 356 -11.13 26.03 28.78
CA GLY A 356 -11.76 25.79 27.49
C GLY A 356 -12.41 24.42 27.27
N ARG A 357 -12.36 23.49 28.24
CA ARG A 357 -12.99 22.16 28.12
C ARG A 357 -13.75 21.73 29.38
N LEU A 358 -15.04 21.41 29.21
CA LEU A 358 -15.96 20.96 30.25
C LEU A 358 -15.86 19.45 30.47
N SER A 359 -16.38 18.96 31.60
CA SER A 359 -16.42 17.51 31.89
C SER A 359 -17.31 16.72 30.92
N SER A 360 -18.30 17.37 30.31
CA SER A 360 -19.18 16.77 29.29
C SER A 360 -18.56 16.69 27.91
N ASP A 361 -17.39 17.29 27.69
CA ASP A 361 -16.78 17.33 26.38
C ASP A 361 -16.21 15.96 25.99
N PRO A 362 -16.19 15.62 24.69
CA PRO A 362 -15.55 14.40 24.19
C PRO A 362 -14.07 14.40 24.54
N LEU A 363 -13.45 13.22 24.64
CA LEU A 363 -12.02 13.06 24.89
C LEU A 363 -11.18 13.45 23.65
N ASP A 364 -10.00 14.04 23.86
CA ASP A 364 -9.04 14.27 22.77
C ASP A 364 -8.05 13.11 22.62
N ALA A 365 -7.29 13.10 21.52
CA ALA A 365 -6.35 12.02 21.23
C ALA A 365 -5.25 11.84 22.28
N ALA A 366 -4.79 12.93 22.92
CA ALA A 366 -3.76 12.83 23.96
C ALA A 366 -4.32 12.18 25.24
N GLU A 367 -5.54 12.54 25.62
CA GLU A 367 -6.28 11.93 26.73
C GLU A 367 -6.54 10.45 26.47
N ILE A 368 -6.95 10.11 25.24
CA ILE A 368 -7.21 8.72 24.84
C ILE A 368 -5.92 7.89 24.86
N ARG A 369 -4.78 8.45 24.41
CA ARG A 369 -3.47 7.79 24.53
C ARG A 369 -3.07 7.56 25.99
N ALA A 370 -3.30 8.54 26.86
CA ALA A 370 -3.01 8.40 28.28
C ALA A 370 -3.87 7.32 28.95
N LEU A 371 -5.15 7.26 28.59
CA LEU A 371 -6.11 6.25 29.08
C LEU A 371 -5.75 4.83 28.62
N SER A 372 -5.16 4.69 27.44
CA SER A 372 -4.75 3.42 26.80
C SER A 372 -3.24 3.14 26.86
N ALA A 373 -2.54 3.77 27.82
CA ALA A 373 -1.09 3.75 27.87
C ALA A 373 -0.50 2.35 28.11
N ALA A 374 -1.20 1.46 28.82
CA ALA A 374 -0.69 0.11 29.07
C ALA A 374 -0.72 -0.74 27.80
N SER A 375 -1.82 -0.68 27.05
CA SER A 375 -1.95 -1.29 25.74
C SER A 375 -1.00 -0.68 24.70
N GLY A 376 -0.81 0.64 24.75
CA GLY A 376 0.20 1.33 23.92
C GLY A 376 1.62 0.79 24.13
N ARG A 377 1.99 0.39 25.37
CA ARG A 377 3.28 -0.27 25.62
C ARG A 377 3.38 -1.62 24.96
N LEU A 378 2.32 -2.43 24.98
CA LEU A 378 2.32 -3.75 24.33
C LEU A 378 2.56 -3.61 22.83
N LEU A 379 1.84 -2.68 22.17
CA LEU A 379 2.02 -2.38 20.75
C LEU A 379 3.45 -1.93 20.45
N ALA A 380 4.03 -1.06 21.28
CA ALA A 380 5.41 -0.61 21.09
C ALA A 380 6.46 -1.71 21.32
N ILE A 381 6.26 -2.60 22.29
CA ILE A 381 7.13 -3.78 22.51
C ILE A 381 7.16 -4.67 21.27
N CYS A 382 6.02 -4.82 20.59
CA CYS A 382 5.89 -5.60 19.38
C CYS A 382 6.33 -4.86 18.09
N GLY A 383 6.70 -3.58 18.19
CA GLY A 383 7.04 -2.75 17.01
C GLY A 383 5.82 -2.30 16.19
N ALA A 384 4.61 -2.46 16.73
CA ALA A 384 3.35 -2.07 16.09
C ALA A 384 3.11 -0.55 16.14
N ASP A 385 3.51 0.13 17.22
CA ASP A 385 3.35 1.58 17.38
C ASP A 385 4.58 2.22 18.04
N VAL A 386 4.63 3.56 18.14
CA VAL A 386 5.65 4.29 18.89
C VAL A 386 5.21 4.47 20.34
N TRP A 387 6.16 4.33 21.26
CA TRP A 387 5.96 4.69 22.65
C TRP A 387 6.25 6.18 22.88
N ASP A 388 5.25 6.95 23.36
CA ASP A 388 5.40 8.38 23.71
C ASP A 388 5.62 8.63 25.22
N GLY A 389 5.89 7.59 26.02
CA GLY A 389 6.11 7.76 27.46
C GLY A 389 7.50 8.34 27.81
N PRO A 390 7.73 8.71 29.09
CA PRO A 390 9.04 9.21 29.52
C PRO A 390 10.12 8.18 29.20
N ALA A 391 11.20 8.65 28.54
CA ALA A 391 12.30 7.84 27.99
C ALA A 391 13.04 6.95 29.01
N SER A 392 12.69 7.04 30.29
CA SER A 392 13.35 6.35 31.39
C SER A 392 12.83 4.94 31.69
N GLU A 393 11.73 4.47 31.10
CA GLU A 393 11.15 3.16 31.46
C GLU A 393 11.06 2.13 30.34
N VAL A 394 11.16 2.49 29.05
CA VAL A 394 11.10 1.49 27.97
C VAL A 394 11.96 1.95 26.80
N THR A 395 13.09 1.27 26.59
CA THR A 395 13.75 1.23 25.29
C THR A 395 12.82 0.46 24.34
N PRO A 396 12.43 1.01 23.17
CA PRO A 396 11.74 0.19 22.17
C PRO A 396 12.65 -1.00 21.85
N LEU A 397 12.25 -2.20 22.28
CA LEU A 397 13.09 -3.40 22.18
C LEU A 397 13.30 -3.81 20.72
N VAL A 398 12.46 -3.32 19.81
CA VAL A 398 12.46 -3.64 18.39
C VAL A 398 12.23 -2.36 17.57
N PRO A 399 12.92 -2.16 16.43
CA PRO A 399 12.56 -1.14 15.45
C PRO A 399 11.09 -1.28 15.01
N LYS A 400 10.48 -0.18 14.55
CA LYS A 400 9.14 -0.23 13.93
C LYS A 400 9.10 -1.31 12.85
N CYS A 401 8.13 -2.22 12.96
CA CYS A 401 7.96 -3.30 12.01
C CYS A 401 7.43 -2.79 10.67
N SER A 402 7.48 -3.64 9.64
CA SER A 402 6.93 -3.31 8.33
C SER A 402 5.43 -3.01 8.42
N LEU A 403 4.89 -2.26 7.45
CA LEU A 403 3.44 -1.99 7.40
C LEU A 403 2.60 -3.28 7.42
N VAL A 404 3.08 -4.32 6.74
CA VAL A 404 2.43 -5.63 6.68
C VAL A 404 2.39 -6.28 8.07
N ASP A 405 3.53 -6.34 8.75
CA ASP A 405 3.59 -6.95 10.09
C ASP A 405 2.69 -6.22 11.08
N ARG A 406 2.65 -4.89 11.02
CA ARG A 406 1.76 -4.08 11.87
C ARG A 406 0.29 -4.36 11.59
N LEU A 407 -0.09 -4.45 10.32
CA LEU A 407 -1.46 -4.79 9.92
C LEU A 407 -1.86 -6.18 10.41
N GLU A 408 -0.98 -7.18 10.32
CA GLU A 408 -1.24 -8.53 10.85
C GLU A 408 -1.37 -8.52 12.39
N MET A 409 -0.59 -7.69 13.10
CA MET A 409 -0.75 -7.51 14.55
C MET A 409 -2.10 -6.86 14.91
N TYR A 410 -2.54 -5.84 14.17
CA TYR A 410 -3.84 -5.22 14.39
C TYR A 410 -4.99 -6.18 14.05
N ARG A 411 -4.88 -6.92 12.94
CA ARG A 411 -5.84 -7.99 12.60
C ARG A 411 -5.93 -9.00 13.73
N PHE A 412 -4.78 -9.48 14.24
CA PHE A 412 -4.74 -10.44 15.34
C PHE A 412 -5.51 -9.93 16.57
N LEU A 413 -5.33 -8.65 16.93
CA LEU A 413 -6.03 -8.06 18.06
C LEU A 413 -7.53 -7.90 17.84
N LEU A 414 -7.94 -7.60 16.61
CA LEU A 414 -9.33 -7.36 16.26
C LEU A 414 -10.11 -8.66 16.05
N GLN A 415 -9.45 -9.80 15.87
CA GLN A 415 -10.08 -11.10 15.63
C GLN A 415 -10.67 -11.76 16.89
N ALA A 416 -11.72 -12.55 16.69
CA ALA A 416 -12.43 -13.33 17.72
C ALA A 416 -11.68 -14.56 18.22
#